data_AF-A0A1M7QA05-F1
#
_entry.id   AF-A0A1M7QA05-F1
#
_cell.length_a   1.000
_cell.length_b   1.000
_cell.length_c   1.000
_cell.angle_alpha   90.00
_cell.angle_beta   90.00
_cell.angle_gamma   90.00
#
_symmetry.space_group_name_H-M   'P 1'
#
loop_
_entity.id
_entity.type
_entity.pdbx_description
1 polymer ?
#
loop_
_entity_poly.entity_id
_entity_poly.type
_entity_poly.pdbx_seq_one_letter_code
_entity_poly.pdbx_strand_id
1 'polypeptide(L)'
;MRTPVKLAAFGLGLIAVFGASLGVGNVVGPDEAVTETHADSGDHAGATETAAHLPGGLQVAEDGYRLVPATPRLSVGAPTPFTFRIVGPDGKPVTDYTPTHEKKLHLIVVRRDLSGFQHVHPALAADGTWSLPLAVPAAGQYRVFADFQPTGRSEALTLGVDLPAAGDYRPEPLPAPARSATVDGYTVTLTGDLVPGTSSKLTLSVTRGGKPVTDLQPYLGAYGHLVALRDGDLAYLHVHPDGEPGDGRTAAGPEITFYAEVPSAGAYGLFLDFQHAGRVRTAVFTAYAGPGAPVASEPGTSEPGTSEPGTSEPGTSEPAGREPAAPEPAASEPAAPHGHDE
;
A
#
# COMPACT_ATOMS: atom_id res chain seq x y z
N MET A 1 53.22 23.07 -15.93
CA MET A 1 52.26 23.36 -17.02
C MET A 1 51.33 24.47 -16.56
N ARG A 2 51.13 25.52 -17.37
CA ARG A 2 50.41 26.74 -16.95
C ARG A 2 48.89 26.54 -17.07
N THR A 3 48.17 26.74 -15.97
CA THR A 3 46.70 26.69 -15.83
C THR A 3 45.89 27.27 -17.01
N PRO A 4 46.25 28.42 -17.63
CA PRO A 4 45.53 28.94 -18.79
C PRO A 4 45.51 27.99 -20.00
N VAL A 5 46.56 27.19 -20.20
CA VAL A 5 46.63 26.22 -21.31
C VAL A 5 45.65 25.05 -21.10
N LYS A 6 45.45 24.64 -19.83
CA LYS A 6 44.49 23.59 -19.50
C LYS A 6 43.05 24.05 -19.70
N LEU A 7 42.74 25.31 -19.33
CA LEU A 7 41.41 25.89 -19.53
C LEU A 7 41.09 26.09 -21.02
N ALA A 8 42.07 26.54 -21.81
CA ALA A 8 41.90 26.65 -23.26
C ALA A 8 41.69 25.28 -23.93
N ALA A 9 42.47 24.26 -23.54
CA ALA A 9 42.30 22.90 -24.04
C ALA A 9 40.94 22.29 -23.65
N PHE A 10 40.47 22.55 -22.42
CA PHE A 10 39.15 22.11 -21.95
C PHE A 10 38.01 22.80 -22.71
N GLY A 11 38.09 24.12 -22.93
CA GLY A 11 37.12 24.86 -23.72
C GLY A 11 37.04 24.37 -25.18
N LEU A 12 38.18 24.11 -25.81
CA LEU A 12 38.23 23.52 -27.15
C LEU A 12 37.64 22.11 -27.19
N GLY A 13 37.89 21.30 -26.15
CA GLY A 13 37.29 19.97 -26.00
C GLY A 13 35.76 20.03 -25.92
N LEU A 14 35.20 20.96 -25.13
CA LEU A 14 33.76 21.15 -25.03
C LEU A 14 33.13 21.58 -26.36
N ILE A 15 33.75 22.52 -27.08
CA ILE A 15 33.26 22.97 -28.39
C ILE A 15 33.26 21.80 -29.40
N ALA A 16 34.30 20.97 -29.40
CA ALA A 16 34.38 19.82 -30.29
C ALA A 16 33.30 18.78 -29.99
N VAL A 17 33.05 18.48 -28.71
CA VAL A 17 31.99 17.54 -28.31
C VAL A 17 30.61 18.08 -28.68
N PHE A 18 30.32 19.36 -28.39
CA PHE A 18 29.02 19.97 -28.72
C PHE A 18 28.80 20.07 -30.23
N GLY A 19 29.83 20.44 -30.99
CA GLY A 19 29.78 20.50 -32.45
C GLY A 19 29.56 19.13 -33.08
N ALA A 20 30.23 18.08 -32.58
CA ALA A 20 30.01 16.71 -33.03
C ALA A 20 28.59 16.21 -32.72
N SER A 21 28.06 16.51 -31.52
CA SER A 21 26.68 16.13 -31.18
C SER A 21 25.63 16.85 -32.03
N LEU A 22 25.84 18.12 -32.37
CA LEU A 22 24.95 18.86 -33.28
C LEU A 22 25.04 18.35 -34.72
N GLY A 23 26.22 17.92 -35.17
CA GLY A 23 26.40 17.31 -36.48
C GLY A 23 25.68 15.96 -36.60
N VAL A 24 25.82 15.09 -35.60
CA VAL A 24 25.14 13.79 -35.56
C VAL A 24 23.61 13.95 -35.43
N GLY A 25 23.15 14.90 -34.62
CA GLY A 25 21.71 15.19 -34.47
C GLY A 25 21.03 15.68 -35.75
N ASN A 26 21.76 16.34 -36.66
CA ASN A 26 21.24 16.75 -37.97
C ASN A 26 21.23 15.62 -39.00
N VAL A 27 22.09 14.60 -38.86
CA VAL A 27 22.14 13.45 -39.78
C VAL A 27 21.12 12.37 -39.40
N VAL A 28 20.78 12.28 -38.10
CA VAL A 28 19.77 11.36 -37.56
C VAL A 28 18.51 12.13 -37.14
N GLY A 29 18.14 13.13 -37.95
CA GLY A 29 16.95 13.95 -37.68
C GLY A 29 15.70 13.09 -37.48
N PRO A 30 14.73 13.55 -36.66
CA PRO A 30 13.49 12.80 -36.46
C PRO A 30 12.78 12.61 -37.80
N ASP A 31 12.22 11.41 -38.01
CA ASP A 31 11.37 11.12 -39.17
C ASP A 31 10.35 12.25 -39.36
N GLU A 32 10.19 12.68 -40.61
CA GLU A 32 9.46 13.89 -41.00
C GLU A 32 8.13 14.03 -40.26
N ALA A 33 8.01 15.10 -39.48
CA ALA A 33 6.72 15.64 -39.09
C ALA A 33 6.01 16.07 -40.38
N VAL A 34 4.95 15.33 -40.74
CA VAL A 34 4.03 15.70 -41.82
C VAL A 34 3.57 17.13 -41.60
N THR A 35 4.02 18.03 -42.47
CA THR A 35 3.62 19.43 -42.45
C THR A 35 2.28 19.53 -43.17
N GLU A 36 1.19 19.27 -42.45
CA GLU A 36 -0.15 19.56 -42.94
C GLU A 36 -0.32 21.08 -43.07
N THR A 37 -0.63 21.50 -44.30
CA THR A 37 -0.91 22.89 -44.63
C THR A 37 -2.28 23.24 -44.06
N HIS A 38 -2.34 24.08 -43.03
CA HIS A 38 -3.60 24.61 -42.52
C HIS A 38 -4.24 25.54 -43.56
N ALA A 39 -5.11 24.96 -44.40
CA ALA A 39 -6.15 25.69 -45.10
C ALA A 39 -7.33 25.89 -44.14
N ASP A 40 -7.71 27.15 -43.98
CA ASP A 40 -8.83 27.63 -43.18
C ASP A 40 -10.16 27.14 -43.77
N SER A 41 -10.71 26.03 -43.25
CA SER A 41 -12.15 25.70 -43.29
C SER A 41 -12.49 24.55 -42.34
N GLY A 42 -13.40 24.78 -41.38
CA GLY A 42 -14.21 23.70 -40.78
C GLY A 42 -14.10 23.53 -39.27
N ASP A 43 -15.20 23.89 -38.59
CA ASP A 43 -15.67 23.39 -37.28
C ASP A 43 -14.67 22.63 -36.40
N HIS A 44 -14.09 23.34 -35.43
CA HIS A 44 -13.44 22.72 -34.28
C HIS A 44 -14.50 22.22 -33.29
N ALA A 45 -15.00 21.01 -33.51
CA ALA A 45 -15.43 20.16 -32.40
C ALA A 45 -14.17 19.79 -31.60
N GLY A 46 -13.89 20.57 -30.56
CA GLY A 46 -12.78 20.32 -29.65
C GLY A 46 -12.97 18.97 -28.97
N ALA A 47 -12.23 17.96 -29.41
CA ALA A 47 -11.92 16.83 -28.58
C ALA A 47 -11.02 17.35 -27.46
N THR A 48 -11.63 17.69 -26.33
CA THR A 48 -10.93 17.76 -25.06
C THR A 48 -10.35 16.37 -24.82
N GLU A 49 -9.06 16.17 -25.10
CA GLU A 49 -8.30 15.17 -24.37
C GLU A 49 -8.42 15.56 -22.90
N THR A 50 -9.30 14.86 -22.18
CA THR A 50 -9.32 14.91 -20.73
C THR A 50 -7.94 14.47 -20.29
N ALA A 51 -7.09 15.41 -19.90
CA ALA A 51 -5.82 15.10 -19.26
C ALA A 51 -6.13 14.10 -18.16
N ALA A 52 -5.57 12.89 -18.28
CA ALA A 52 -5.84 11.83 -17.31
C ALA A 52 -5.52 12.38 -15.91
N HIS A 53 -6.51 12.37 -15.01
CA HIS A 53 -6.33 12.85 -13.66
C HIS A 53 -5.22 12.02 -13.02
N LEU A 54 -4.09 12.66 -12.70
CA LEU A 54 -3.00 11.98 -12.03
C LEU A 54 -3.46 11.56 -10.63
N PRO A 55 -3.04 10.40 -10.13
CA PRO A 55 -3.34 10.01 -8.77
C PRO A 55 -2.84 11.06 -7.77
N GLY A 56 -3.63 11.28 -6.72
CA GLY A 56 -3.33 12.26 -5.69
C GLY A 56 -2.03 11.94 -4.96
N GLY A 57 -1.46 12.96 -4.33
CA GLY A 57 -0.38 12.78 -3.37
C GLY A 57 0.99 12.53 -3.98
N LEU A 58 1.14 12.44 -5.31
CA LEU A 58 2.43 12.32 -5.99
C LEU A 58 3.20 13.65 -6.09
N GLN A 59 2.48 14.77 -5.98
CA GLN A 59 3.03 16.11 -6.15
C GLN A 59 3.13 16.84 -4.80
N VAL A 60 4.21 17.60 -4.61
CA VAL A 60 4.35 18.50 -3.44
C VAL A 60 3.52 19.78 -3.59
N ALA A 61 3.13 20.09 -4.83
CA ALA A 61 2.32 21.26 -5.18
C ALA A 61 1.40 20.94 -6.35
N GLU A 62 0.18 21.47 -6.30
CA GLU A 62 -0.88 21.30 -7.30
C GLU A 62 -1.77 22.54 -7.26
N ASP A 63 -2.18 23.06 -8.42
CA ASP A 63 -3.03 24.26 -8.53
C ASP A 63 -2.54 25.49 -7.76
N GLY A 64 -1.22 25.63 -7.57
CA GLY A 64 -0.61 26.71 -6.79
C GLY A 64 -0.61 26.46 -5.27
N TYR A 65 -1.25 25.41 -4.79
CA TYR A 65 -1.12 24.95 -3.40
C TYR A 65 0.19 24.18 -3.22
N ARG A 66 0.79 24.23 -2.03
CA ARG A 66 2.02 23.52 -1.69
C ARG A 66 2.02 23.03 -0.25
N LEU A 67 2.44 21.79 -0.04
CA LEU A 67 2.75 21.25 1.28
C LEU A 67 4.18 21.68 1.68
N VAL A 68 4.31 22.41 2.79
CA VAL A 68 5.58 22.96 3.27
C VAL A 68 5.85 22.49 4.70
N PRO A 69 6.64 21.41 4.89
CA PRO A 69 7.10 20.99 6.20
C PRO A 69 8.02 22.06 6.81
N ALA A 70 7.72 22.49 8.03
CA ALA A 70 8.65 23.29 8.84
C ALA A 70 9.61 22.37 9.61
N THR A 71 9.16 21.15 9.94
CA THR A 71 10.01 20.08 10.47
C THR A 71 10.50 19.19 9.30
N PRO A 72 11.79 19.27 8.89
CA PRO A 72 12.27 18.60 7.67
C PRO A 72 12.62 17.12 7.86
N ARG A 73 12.36 16.55 9.04
CA ARG A 73 12.67 15.16 9.40
C ARG A 73 11.63 14.63 10.40
N LEU A 74 11.37 13.34 10.35
CA LEU A 74 10.53 12.66 11.33
C LEU A 74 11.39 12.11 12.47
N SER A 75 10.87 12.13 13.69
CA SER A 75 11.50 11.49 14.85
C SER A 75 11.14 10.01 14.89
N VAL A 76 12.06 9.19 15.40
CA VAL A 76 11.85 7.75 15.62
C VAL A 76 11.60 7.49 17.10
N GLY A 77 10.57 6.71 17.42
CA GLY A 77 10.25 6.25 18.78
C GLY A 77 9.55 7.29 19.66
N ALA A 78 10.19 8.41 19.98
CA ALA A 78 9.62 9.43 20.88
C ALA A 78 8.91 10.55 20.11
N PRO A 79 7.60 10.78 20.33
CA PRO A 79 6.86 11.84 19.64
C PRO A 79 7.45 13.22 19.88
N THR A 80 7.72 13.95 18.79
CA THR A 80 8.15 15.35 18.83
C THR A 80 7.17 16.21 18.04
N PRO A 81 7.07 17.53 18.29
CA PRO A 81 6.24 18.41 17.48
C PRO A 81 6.63 18.34 15.99
N PHE A 82 5.74 17.79 15.17
CA PHE A 82 5.80 17.87 13.72
C PHE A 82 4.93 19.03 13.27
N THR A 83 5.50 19.92 12.45
CA THR A 83 4.83 21.14 12.00
C THR A 83 5.00 21.36 10.51
N PHE A 84 3.94 21.85 9.88
CA PHE A 84 3.92 22.16 8.44
C PHE A 84 2.85 23.22 8.14
N ARG A 85 2.87 23.73 6.91
CA ARG A 85 1.83 24.62 6.37
C ARG A 85 1.38 24.13 5.00
N ILE A 86 0.13 24.43 4.65
CA ILE A 86 -0.30 24.47 3.25
C ILE A 86 -0.19 25.93 2.82
N VAL A 87 0.60 26.20 1.78
CA VAL A 87 0.70 27.52 1.17
C VAL A 87 -0.23 27.54 -0.04
N GLY A 88 -1.08 28.56 -0.16
CA GLY A 88 -2.01 28.71 -1.27
C GLY A 88 -1.40 29.39 -2.50
N PRO A 89 -2.18 29.53 -3.59
CA PRO A 89 -1.73 30.14 -4.84
C PRO A 89 -1.31 31.60 -4.72
N ASP A 90 -1.82 32.30 -3.70
CA ASP A 90 -1.46 33.68 -3.36
C ASP A 90 -0.15 33.80 -2.54
N GLY A 91 0.51 32.67 -2.28
CA GLY A 91 1.75 32.60 -1.50
C GLY A 91 1.56 32.67 0.02
N LYS A 92 0.32 32.71 0.52
CA LYS A 92 0.02 32.79 1.96
C LYS A 92 -0.36 31.43 2.53
N PRO A 93 -0.19 31.21 3.85
CA PRO A 93 -0.73 30.02 4.50
C PRO A 93 -2.25 29.94 4.34
N VAL A 94 -2.75 28.77 3.97
CA VAL A 94 -4.20 28.48 3.99
C VAL A 94 -4.64 28.34 5.44
N THR A 95 -5.67 29.08 5.83
CA THR A 95 -6.21 29.08 7.20
C THR A 95 -7.66 28.62 7.29
N ASP A 96 -8.34 28.50 6.15
CA ASP A 96 -9.74 28.11 6.10
C ASP A 96 -9.95 26.90 5.18
N TYR A 97 -10.72 25.94 5.70
CA TYR A 97 -10.84 24.60 5.15
C TYR A 97 -12.26 24.08 5.36
N THR A 98 -12.81 23.44 4.34
CA THR A 98 -14.04 22.66 4.44
C THR A 98 -13.73 21.33 5.12
N PRO A 99 -14.40 20.98 6.24
CA PRO A 99 -14.19 19.67 6.86
C PRO A 99 -14.69 18.52 5.98
N THR A 100 -13.86 17.50 5.81
CA THR A 100 -14.18 16.19 5.22
C THR A 100 -13.97 15.13 6.29
N HIS A 101 -14.87 14.14 6.39
CA HIS A 101 -14.83 13.11 7.45
C HIS A 101 -14.57 13.69 8.87
N GLU A 102 -15.32 14.75 9.21
CA GLU A 102 -15.24 15.49 10.48
C GLU A 102 -13.91 16.20 10.76
N LYS A 103 -12.96 16.22 9.82
CA LYS A 103 -11.63 16.83 9.97
C LYS A 103 -11.35 17.80 8.84
N LYS A 104 -10.55 18.82 9.13
CA LYS A 104 -10.12 19.80 8.12
C LYS A 104 -8.97 19.29 7.25
N LEU A 105 -8.23 18.29 7.75
CA LEU A 105 -7.08 17.70 7.09
C LEU A 105 -6.84 16.30 7.64
N HIS A 106 -6.60 15.36 6.74
CA HIS A 106 -6.06 14.03 7.06
C HIS A 106 -4.58 14.01 6.70
N LEU A 107 -3.75 13.63 7.67
CA LEU A 107 -2.32 13.46 7.46
C LEU A 107 -2.00 11.97 7.45
N ILE A 108 -1.51 11.47 6.32
CA ILE A 108 -1.09 10.08 6.19
C ILE A 108 0.44 10.05 6.16
N VAL A 109 1.04 9.29 7.05
CA VAL A 109 2.50 9.13 7.14
C VAL A 109 2.80 7.67 6.86
N VAL A 110 3.44 7.39 5.71
CA VAL A 110 3.71 6.02 5.28
C VAL A 110 5.19 5.84 4.92
N ARG A 111 5.78 4.70 5.28
CA ARG A 111 7.14 4.35 4.85
C ARG A 111 7.13 4.00 3.37
N ARG A 112 8.18 4.33 2.62
CA ARG A 112 8.25 4.12 1.15
C ARG A 112 8.10 2.66 0.71
N ASP A 113 8.30 1.71 1.61
CA ASP A 113 8.11 0.27 1.43
C ASP A 113 6.80 -0.26 2.06
N LEU A 114 5.86 0.63 2.38
CA LEU A 114 4.52 0.33 2.90
C LEU A 114 4.44 -0.34 4.30
N SER A 115 5.56 -0.62 4.98
CA SER A 115 5.55 -1.35 6.26
C SER A 115 5.33 -0.50 7.52
N GLY A 116 5.20 0.82 7.38
CA GLY A 116 4.80 1.71 8.46
C GLY A 116 3.76 2.70 7.99
N PHE A 117 2.61 2.77 8.66
CA PHE A 117 1.48 3.63 8.30
C PHE A 117 0.92 4.31 9.55
N GLN A 118 0.56 5.57 9.42
CA GLN A 118 -0.20 6.32 10.42
C GLN A 118 -1.19 7.24 9.72
N HIS A 119 -2.44 7.25 10.19
CA HIS A 119 -3.47 8.21 9.79
C HIS A 119 -3.76 9.11 11.00
N VAL A 120 -3.35 10.38 10.91
CA VAL A 120 -3.38 11.32 12.03
C VAL A 120 -4.00 12.65 11.63
N HIS A 121 -4.48 13.38 12.63
CA HIS A 121 -5.25 14.61 12.43
C HIS A 121 -4.60 15.75 13.21
N PRO A 122 -3.73 16.56 12.56
CA PRO A 122 -3.10 17.70 13.21
C PRO A 122 -4.10 18.79 13.61
N ALA A 123 -3.69 19.62 14.55
CA ALA A 123 -4.42 20.83 14.91
C ALA A 123 -3.95 22.03 14.07
N LEU A 124 -4.91 22.83 13.59
CA LEU A 124 -4.66 24.07 12.86
C LEU A 124 -4.61 25.26 13.83
N ALA A 125 -3.51 26.01 13.80
CA ALA A 125 -3.38 27.30 14.46
C ALA A 125 -3.89 28.46 13.58
N ALA A 126 -4.16 29.60 14.21
CA ALA A 126 -4.69 30.79 13.53
C ALA A 126 -3.77 31.36 12.43
N ASP A 127 -2.47 31.08 12.49
CA ASP A 127 -1.47 31.51 11.49
C ASP A 127 -1.31 30.52 10.32
N GLY A 128 -2.16 29.48 10.24
CA GLY A 128 -2.10 28.46 9.19
C GLY A 128 -1.11 27.33 9.49
N THR A 129 -0.49 27.31 10.68
CA THR A 129 0.41 26.22 11.08
C THR A 129 -0.39 25.00 11.52
N TRP A 130 -0.09 23.86 10.92
CA TRP A 130 -0.55 22.56 11.37
C TRP A 130 0.47 21.94 12.31
N SER A 131 0.01 21.31 13.39
CA SER A 131 0.90 20.65 14.34
C SER A 131 0.30 19.42 15.01
N LEU A 132 1.16 18.45 15.32
CA LEU A 132 0.88 17.34 16.23
C LEU A 132 2.18 16.79 16.83
N PRO A 133 2.13 16.10 17.99
CA PRO A 133 3.20 15.20 18.39
C PRO A 133 3.22 13.99 17.45
N LEU A 134 4.33 13.76 16.75
CA LEU A 134 4.49 12.66 15.81
C LEU A 134 5.83 11.97 16.04
N ALA A 135 5.83 10.64 15.99
CA ALA A 135 7.01 9.81 15.81
C ALA A 135 6.65 8.61 14.93
N VAL A 136 7.61 8.17 14.13
CA VAL A 136 7.50 6.95 13.33
C VAL A 136 8.16 5.78 14.08
N PRO A 137 7.70 4.54 13.85
CA PRO A 137 8.20 3.38 14.59
C PRO A 137 9.61 2.95 14.18
N ALA A 138 10.07 3.33 12.98
CA ALA A 138 11.34 2.90 12.41
C ALA A 138 12.01 4.02 11.61
N ALA A 139 13.31 3.87 11.36
CA ALA A 139 14.03 4.71 10.43
C ALA A 139 13.64 4.40 8.98
N GLY A 140 13.80 5.37 8.08
CA GLY A 140 13.53 5.19 6.66
C GLY A 140 13.09 6.46 5.94
N GLN A 141 12.77 6.31 4.66
CA GLN A 141 12.11 7.35 3.88
C GLN A 141 10.61 7.20 4.03
N TYR A 142 9.94 8.28 4.44
CA TYR A 142 8.50 8.33 4.58
C TYR A 142 7.92 9.30 3.57
N ARG A 143 6.76 8.95 3.01
CA ARG A 143 5.91 9.90 2.32
C ARG A 143 4.85 10.41 3.29
N VAL A 144 4.72 11.72 3.38
CA VAL A 144 3.69 12.39 4.15
C VAL A 144 2.70 13.00 3.17
N PHE A 145 1.44 12.56 3.26
CA PHE A 145 0.33 13.10 2.49
C PHE A 145 -0.51 14.02 3.36
N ALA A 146 -0.90 15.15 2.80
CA ALA A 146 -1.95 16.01 3.32
C ALA A 146 -3.14 15.94 2.36
N ASP A 147 -4.24 15.38 2.83
CA ASP A 147 -5.55 15.39 2.15
C ASP A 147 -6.44 16.44 2.81
N PHE A 148 -6.85 17.44 2.03
CA PHE A 148 -7.54 18.64 2.53
C PHE A 148 -8.38 19.31 1.44
N GLN A 149 -9.39 20.07 1.87
CA GLN A 149 -10.17 20.92 0.96
C GLN A 149 -10.15 22.38 1.46
N PRO A 150 -9.48 23.31 0.77
CA PRO A 150 -9.59 24.73 1.04
C PRO A 150 -11.03 25.21 0.84
N THR A 151 -11.51 26.13 1.69
CA THR A 151 -12.85 26.71 1.51
C THR A 151 -12.97 27.36 0.12
N GLY A 152 -14.08 27.09 -0.57
CA GLY A 152 -14.37 27.63 -1.90
C GLY A 152 -13.82 26.82 -3.07
N ARG A 153 -13.07 25.74 -2.83
CA ARG A 153 -12.78 24.71 -3.84
C ARG A 153 -13.88 23.65 -3.85
N SER A 154 -14.22 23.16 -5.04
CA SER A 154 -15.20 22.07 -5.24
C SER A 154 -14.62 20.69 -4.93
N GLU A 155 -13.31 20.52 -5.12
CA GLU A 155 -12.61 19.24 -5.00
C GLU A 155 -11.52 19.30 -3.93
N ALA A 156 -11.32 18.18 -3.24
CA ALA A 156 -10.22 18.00 -2.30
C ALA A 156 -8.89 17.86 -3.05
N LEU A 157 -7.80 18.18 -2.37
CA LEU A 157 -6.44 18.04 -2.86
C LEU A 157 -5.68 17.08 -1.97
N THR A 158 -4.88 16.21 -2.57
CA THR A 158 -3.91 15.40 -1.86
C THR A 158 -2.50 15.80 -2.31
N LEU A 159 -1.72 16.40 -1.42
CA LEU A 159 -0.32 16.75 -1.66
C LEU A 159 0.60 15.82 -0.89
N GLY A 160 1.78 15.51 -1.44
CA GLY A 160 2.74 14.62 -0.81
C GLY A 160 4.17 15.15 -0.81
N VAL A 161 4.89 14.88 0.27
CA VAL A 161 6.31 15.20 0.42
C VAL A 161 7.05 14.04 1.06
N ASP A 162 8.27 13.77 0.61
CA ASP A 162 9.13 12.76 1.23
C ASP A 162 9.94 13.39 2.37
N LEU A 163 9.92 12.75 3.54
CA LEU A 163 10.67 13.15 4.73
C LEU A 163 11.49 11.97 5.28
N PRO A 164 12.77 12.19 5.64
CA PRO A 164 13.58 11.16 6.25
C PRO A 164 13.27 11.02 7.75
N ALA A 165 13.31 9.78 8.24
CA ALA A 165 13.47 9.44 9.64
C ALA A 165 14.86 8.80 9.82
N ALA A 166 15.73 9.47 10.59
CA ALA A 166 17.13 9.05 10.71
C ALA A 166 17.28 7.73 11.50
N GLY A 167 18.20 6.88 11.06
CA GLY A 167 18.57 5.63 11.75
C GLY A 167 19.00 4.54 10.76
N ASP A 168 19.09 3.29 11.24
CA ASP A 168 19.39 2.12 10.41
C ASP A 168 18.14 1.72 9.61
N TYR A 169 18.04 2.18 8.36
CA TYR A 169 16.94 1.83 7.48
C TYR A 169 17.21 0.49 6.77
N ARG A 170 16.36 -0.48 7.05
CA ARG A 170 16.31 -1.77 6.34
C ARG A 170 14.95 -1.90 5.65
N PRO A 171 14.90 -1.75 4.31
CA PRO A 171 13.66 -1.92 3.57
C PRO A 171 13.03 -3.29 3.84
N GLU A 172 11.71 -3.31 4.02
CA GLU A 172 10.94 -4.54 4.13
C GLU A 172 10.30 -4.87 2.78
N PRO A 173 10.29 -6.14 2.35
CA PRO A 173 9.55 -6.52 1.15
C PRO A 173 8.05 -6.33 1.39
N LEU A 174 7.32 -5.94 0.34
CA LEU A 174 5.87 -5.91 0.37
C LEU A 174 5.34 -7.32 0.70
N PRO A 175 4.44 -7.48 1.69
CA PRO A 175 3.82 -8.77 1.97
C PRO A 175 3.11 -9.35 0.75
N ALA A 176 3.04 -10.67 0.64
CA ALA A 176 2.26 -11.31 -0.40
C ALA A 176 0.76 -10.91 -0.28
N PRO A 177 0.03 -10.83 -1.40
CA PRO A 177 -1.39 -10.53 -1.35
C PRO A 177 -2.16 -11.49 -0.44
N ALA A 178 -3.01 -10.95 0.42
CA ALA A 178 -3.78 -11.72 1.38
C ALA A 178 -5.22 -11.20 1.46
N ARG A 179 -6.17 -12.12 1.62
CA ARG A 179 -7.60 -11.79 1.83
C ARG A 179 -7.96 -11.62 3.30
N SER A 180 -7.04 -11.90 4.20
CA SER A 180 -7.25 -11.78 5.63
C SER A 180 -6.06 -11.10 6.29
N ALA A 181 -6.35 -10.17 7.20
CA ALA A 181 -5.38 -9.50 8.04
C ALA A 181 -5.79 -9.64 9.50
N THR A 182 -4.80 -9.74 10.39
CA THR A 182 -5.05 -9.79 11.84
C THR A 182 -4.42 -8.58 12.53
N VAL A 183 -5.16 -8.00 13.47
CA VAL A 183 -4.71 -6.85 14.28
C VAL A 183 -5.40 -6.91 15.64
N ASP A 184 -4.63 -6.88 16.73
CA ASP A 184 -5.15 -6.88 18.11
C ASP A 184 -6.22 -7.96 18.42
N GLY A 185 -6.08 -9.15 17.83
CA GLY A 185 -7.03 -10.26 17.99
C GLY A 185 -8.32 -10.15 17.18
N TYR A 186 -8.40 -9.17 16.27
CA TYR A 186 -9.41 -9.09 15.21
C TYR A 186 -8.89 -9.76 13.96
N THR A 187 -9.81 -10.37 13.21
CA THR A 187 -9.57 -10.83 11.84
C THR A 187 -10.46 -10.01 10.92
N VAL A 188 -9.84 -9.34 9.96
CA VAL A 188 -10.53 -8.59 8.91
C VAL A 188 -10.38 -9.35 7.60
N THR A 189 -11.50 -9.67 6.94
CA THR A 189 -11.53 -10.38 5.66
C THR A 189 -11.95 -9.43 4.56
N LEU A 190 -11.14 -9.33 3.50
CA LEU A 190 -11.39 -8.51 2.31
C LEU A 190 -12.03 -9.37 1.21
N THR A 191 -13.19 -8.95 0.72
CA THR A 191 -13.84 -9.47 -0.49
C THR A 191 -13.98 -8.36 -1.54
N GLY A 192 -14.09 -8.77 -2.81
CA GLY A 192 -14.01 -7.88 -3.96
C GLY A 192 -12.61 -7.82 -4.58
N ASP A 193 -12.53 -7.41 -5.82
CA ASP A 193 -11.29 -7.35 -6.60
C ASP A 193 -11.05 -5.93 -7.09
N LEU A 194 -9.78 -5.50 -7.05
CA LEU A 194 -9.36 -4.25 -7.65
C LEU A 194 -9.23 -4.44 -9.16
N VAL A 195 -10.02 -3.69 -9.92
CA VAL A 195 -10.00 -3.71 -11.38
C VAL A 195 -9.51 -2.33 -11.88
N PRO A 196 -8.42 -2.28 -12.65
CA PRO A 196 -7.90 -1.02 -13.18
C PRO A 196 -8.92 -0.27 -14.04
N GLY A 197 -9.03 1.04 -13.82
CA GLY A 197 -9.91 1.94 -14.57
C GLY A 197 -11.40 1.80 -14.26
N THR A 198 -11.78 1.08 -13.21
CA THR A 198 -13.17 0.98 -12.77
C THR A 198 -13.32 1.18 -11.26
N SER A 199 -14.50 1.67 -10.87
CA SER A 199 -14.89 1.71 -9.46
C SER A 199 -15.17 0.30 -8.95
N SER A 200 -14.27 -0.21 -8.11
CA SER A 200 -14.31 -1.56 -7.55
C SER A 200 -14.96 -1.54 -6.17
N LYS A 201 -15.95 -2.40 -5.96
CA LYS A 201 -16.56 -2.59 -4.63
C LYS A 201 -15.69 -3.52 -3.79
N LEU A 202 -15.23 -3.02 -2.65
CA LEU A 202 -14.49 -3.79 -1.63
C LEU A 202 -15.33 -3.90 -0.37
N THR A 203 -15.42 -5.09 0.20
CA THR A 203 -16.12 -5.30 1.48
C THR A 203 -15.15 -5.90 2.48
N LEU A 204 -14.99 -5.23 3.63
CA LEU A 204 -14.14 -5.65 4.73
C LEU A 204 -15.02 -6.12 5.89
N SER A 205 -14.95 -7.40 6.21
CA SER A 205 -15.72 -8.02 7.30
C SER A 205 -14.86 -8.17 8.54
N VAL A 206 -15.32 -7.61 9.67
CA VAL A 206 -14.57 -7.59 10.93
C VAL A 206 -15.12 -8.64 11.89
N THR A 207 -14.25 -9.52 12.36
CA THR A 207 -14.56 -10.55 13.35
C THR A 207 -13.58 -10.51 14.52
N ARG A 208 -14.00 -11.02 15.68
CA ARG A 208 -13.15 -11.19 16.87
C ARG A 208 -13.44 -12.54 17.51
N GLY A 209 -12.42 -13.39 17.63
CA GLY A 209 -12.59 -14.76 18.15
C GLY A 209 -13.62 -15.57 17.34
N GLY A 210 -13.65 -15.40 16.02
CA GLY A 210 -14.60 -16.06 15.11
C GLY A 210 -16.02 -15.50 15.12
N LYS A 211 -16.33 -14.49 15.94
CA LYS A 211 -17.67 -13.87 15.99
C LYS A 211 -17.69 -12.55 15.20
N PRO A 212 -18.74 -12.28 14.42
CA PRO A 212 -18.92 -10.97 13.77
C PRO A 212 -18.97 -9.83 14.78
N VAL A 213 -18.30 -8.72 14.49
CA VAL A 213 -18.37 -7.48 15.28
C VAL A 213 -19.50 -6.63 14.71
N THR A 214 -20.59 -6.45 15.46
CA THR A 214 -21.81 -5.77 14.98
C THR A 214 -22.08 -4.45 15.70
N ASP A 215 -21.09 -3.95 16.43
CA ASP A 215 -21.12 -2.75 17.27
C ASP A 215 -19.87 -1.88 17.05
N LEU A 216 -19.43 -1.78 15.79
CA LEU A 216 -18.39 -0.83 15.38
C LEU A 216 -18.80 0.59 15.78
N GLN A 217 -17.82 1.35 16.27
CA GLN A 217 -18.05 2.73 16.69
C GLN A 217 -17.75 3.67 15.52
N PRO A 218 -18.54 4.74 15.34
CA PRO A 218 -18.19 5.81 14.41
C PRO A 218 -16.83 6.40 14.73
N TYR A 219 -15.99 6.51 13.72
CA TYR A 219 -14.70 7.19 13.75
C TYR A 219 -14.60 8.05 12.50
N LEU A 220 -14.43 9.38 12.67
CA LEU A 220 -14.36 10.34 11.56
C LEU A 220 -15.60 10.28 10.65
N GLY A 221 -16.79 10.14 11.24
CA GLY A 221 -18.05 10.08 10.49
C GLY A 221 -18.32 8.78 9.72
N ALA A 222 -17.51 7.73 9.87
CA ALA A 222 -17.76 6.42 9.25
C ALA A 222 -17.47 5.25 10.20
N TYR A 223 -17.93 4.03 9.87
CA TYR A 223 -17.55 2.83 10.63
C TYR A 223 -16.16 2.31 10.28
N GLY A 224 -15.56 2.81 9.20
CA GLY A 224 -14.15 2.60 8.88
C GLY A 224 -13.64 3.57 7.82
N HIS A 225 -12.33 3.72 7.74
CA HIS A 225 -11.61 4.54 6.76
C HIS A 225 -10.60 3.67 6.03
N LEU A 226 -10.60 3.73 4.70
CA LEU A 226 -9.72 2.91 3.88
C LEU A 226 -8.81 3.81 3.05
N VAL A 227 -7.51 3.71 3.29
CA VAL A 227 -6.48 4.32 2.45
C VAL A 227 -5.89 3.24 1.55
N ALA A 228 -5.81 3.50 0.26
CA ALA A 228 -5.18 2.61 -0.71
C ALA A 228 -4.02 3.34 -1.40
N LEU A 229 -2.84 2.71 -1.40
CA LEU A 229 -1.60 3.26 -1.93
C LEU A 229 -0.97 2.29 -2.93
N ARG A 230 -0.61 2.77 -4.12
CA ARG A 230 0.11 1.95 -5.10
C ARG A 230 1.53 1.65 -4.63
N ASP A 231 1.96 0.41 -4.77
CA ASP A 231 3.35 0.04 -4.52
C ASP A 231 4.32 0.81 -5.46
N GLY A 232 5.52 1.11 -4.95
CA GLY A 232 6.53 1.88 -5.66
C GLY A 232 6.38 3.39 -5.52
N ASP A 233 5.39 4.00 -6.16
CA ASP A 233 5.24 5.46 -6.17
C ASP A 233 4.35 6.02 -5.05
N LEU A 234 3.56 5.17 -4.39
CA LEU A 234 2.58 5.53 -3.37
C LEU A 234 1.51 6.49 -3.88
N ALA A 235 1.09 6.35 -5.13
CA ALA A 235 -0.10 7.03 -5.65
C ALA A 235 -1.28 6.85 -4.67
N TYR A 236 -1.80 7.96 -4.15
CA TYR A 236 -2.94 7.97 -3.23
C TYR A 236 -4.23 7.80 -4.03
N LEU A 237 -5.02 6.81 -3.64
CA LEU A 237 -6.22 6.44 -4.38
C LEU A 237 -7.48 7.01 -3.74
N HIS A 238 -8.44 7.28 -4.61
CA HIS A 238 -9.76 7.75 -4.23
C HIS A 238 -10.59 6.56 -3.71
N VAL A 239 -10.97 6.62 -2.44
CA VAL A 239 -11.74 5.58 -1.76
C VAL A 239 -12.84 6.24 -0.95
N HIS A 240 -14.07 5.74 -1.07
CA HIS A 240 -15.22 6.24 -0.29
C HIS A 240 -15.98 5.11 0.37
N PRO A 241 -16.44 5.29 1.62
CA PRO A 241 -17.33 4.34 2.26
C PRO A 241 -18.72 4.34 1.60
N ASP A 242 -19.36 3.18 1.56
CA ASP A 242 -20.77 3.04 1.18
C ASP A 242 -21.66 3.22 2.41
N GLY A 243 -22.01 4.48 2.69
CA GLY A 243 -22.91 4.85 3.78
C GLY A 243 -22.22 5.37 5.03
N GLU A 244 -23.04 5.91 5.94
CA GLU A 244 -22.58 6.63 7.12
C GLU A 244 -23.43 6.30 8.38
N PRO A 245 -22.88 6.43 9.58
CA PRO A 245 -23.62 6.22 10.81
C PRO A 245 -24.85 7.13 10.90
N GLY A 246 -26.01 6.54 11.15
CA GLY A 246 -27.27 7.27 11.33
C GLY A 246 -28.06 7.53 10.05
N ASP A 247 -27.61 7.07 8.88
CA ASP A 247 -28.33 7.19 7.60
C ASP A 247 -29.56 6.26 7.47
N GLY A 248 -29.81 5.41 8.48
CA GLY A 248 -30.94 4.48 8.54
C GLY A 248 -30.76 3.18 7.74
N ARG A 249 -29.65 3.01 7.01
CA ARG A 249 -29.35 1.80 6.21
C ARG A 249 -28.01 1.15 6.56
N THR A 250 -27.06 1.90 7.09
CA THR A 250 -25.70 1.46 7.36
C THR A 250 -25.60 0.87 8.75
N ALA A 251 -25.42 -0.46 8.81
CA ALA A 251 -25.23 -1.18 10.06
C ALA A 251 -23.83 -0.90 10.65
N ALA A 252 -23.71 -1.01 11.97
CA ALA A 252 -22.46 -0.88 12.71
C ALA A 252 -21.57 -2.13 12.59
N GLY A 253 -21.38 -2.63 11.36
CA GLY A 253 -20.68 -3.88 11.07
C GLY A 253 -21.62 -5.10 10.91
N PRO A 254 -21.05 -6.28 10.62
CA PRO A 254 -19.61 -6.58 10.59
C PRO A 254 -18.92 -6.14 9.31
N GLU A 255 -19.68 -5.82 8.28
CA GLU A 255 -19.18 -5.42 6.98
C GLU A 255 -19.05 -3.90 6.88
N ILE A 256 -17.93 -3.46 6.32
CA ILE A 256 -17.67 -2.08 5.92
C ILE A 256 -17.39 -2.13 4.42
N THR A 257 -18.20 -1.43 3.64
CA THR A 257 -18.08 -1.43 2.18
C THR A 257 -17.44 -0.13 1.72
N PHE A 258 -16.55 -0.24 0.74
CA PHE A 258 -15.91 0.88 0.07
C PHE A 258 -15.99 0.73 -1.44
N TYR A 259 -15.97 1.85 -2.14
CA TYR A 259 -15.69 1.91 -3.57
C TYR A 259 -14.30 2.52 -3.78
N ALA A 260 -13.44 1.80 -4.49
CA ALA A 260 -12.07 2.20 -4.76
C ALA A 260 -11.81 2.18 -6.27
N GLU A 261 -11.18 3.24 -6.79
CA GLU A 261 -10.76 3.31 -8.19
C GLU A 261 -9.24 3.27 -8.27
N VAL A 262 -8.71 2.33 -9.06
CA VAL A 262 -7.27 2.15 -9.23
C VAL A 262 -6.86 2.44 -10.67
N PRO A 263 -5.82 3.24 -10.91
CA PRO A 263 -5.50 3.73 -12.25
C PRO A 263 -4.81 2.68 -13.14
N SER A 264 -4.19 1.66 -12.53
CA SER A 264 -3.35 0.70 -13.24
C SER A 264 -3.35 -0.67 -12.59
N ALA A 265 -2.90 -1.69 -13.33
CA ALA A 265 -2.52 -2.96 -12.72
C ALA A 265 -1.31 -2.77 -11.77
N GLY A 266 -1.17 -3.67 -10.80
CA GLY A 266 -0.06 -3.66 -9.84
C GLY A 266 -0.47 -3.99 -8.42
N ALA A 267 0.51 -3.95 -7.50
CA ALA A 267 0.27 -4.17 -6.08
C ALA A 267 -0.13 -2.85 -5.38
N TYR A 268 -0.96 -2.98 -4.35
CA TYR A 268 -1.50 -1.89 -3.56
C TYR A 268 -1.49 -2.26 -2.08
N GLY A 269 -1.01 -1.36 -1.23
CA GLY A 269 -1.21 -1.42 0.21
C GLY A 269 -2.56 -0.84 0.57
N LEU A 270 -3.40 -1.61 1.27
CA LEU A 270 -4.70 -1.18 1.78
C LEU A 270 -4.64 -1.09 3.30
N PHE A 271 -5.04 0.06 3.84
CA PHE A 271 -4.98 0.37 5.27
C PHE A 271 -6.39 0.71 5.76
N LEU A 272 -7.03 -0.23 6.45
CA LEU A 272 -8.36 -0.04 7.03
C LEU A 272 -8.24 0.39 8.49
N ASP A 273 -8.62 1.62 8.79
CA ASP A 273 -8.90 2.05 10.14
C ASP A 273 -10.34 1.73 10.53
N PHE A 274 -10.53 1.07 11.67
CA PHE A 274 -11.84 0.82 12.28
C PHE A 274 -11.78 1.00 13.80
N GLN A 275 -12.89 1.40 14.41
CA GLN A 275 -12.98 1.61 15.85
C GLN A 275 -13.91 0.58 16.51
N HIS A 276 -13.39 -0.08 17.55
CA HIS A 276 -14.18 -0.97 18.41
C HIS A 276 -13.61 -0.97 19.84
N ALA A 277 -14.49 -0.98 20.84
CA ALA A 277 -14.13 -0.89 22.27
C ALA A 277 -13.21 0.31 22.60
N GLY A 278 -13.51 1.47 22.03
CA GLY A 278 -12.84 2.75 22.29
C GLY A 278 -11.44 2.90 21.68
N ARG A 279 -11.00 1.95 20.83
CA ARG A 279 -9.68 1.96 20.20
C ARG A 279 -9.79 1.86 18.69
N VAL A 280 -9.05 2.71 17.99
CA VAL A 280 -8.84 2.65 16.54
C VAL A 280 -7.75 1.61 16.25
N ARG A 281 -7.92 0.85 15.18
CA ARG A 281 -6.98 -0.17 14.72
C ARG A 281 -6.85 -0.09 13.21
N THR A 282 -5.65 -0.34 12.73
CA THR A 282 -5.36 -0.41 11.29
C THR A 282 -5.15 -1.87 10.87
N ALA A 283 -6.03 -2.42 10.05
CA ALA A 283 -5.78 -3.69 9.35
C ALA A 283 -5.10 -3.39 8.01
N VAL A 284 -4.02 -4.11 7.70
CA VAL A 284 -3.20 -3.86 6.51
C VAL A 284 -3.25 -5.07 5.57
N PHE A 285 -3.48 -4.80 4.29
CA PHE A 285 -3.50 -5.81 3.24
C PHE A 285 -2.54 -5.40 2.12
N THR A 286 -1.96 -6.40 1.45
CA THR A 286 -1.53 -6.22 0.08
C THR A 286 -2.61 -6.77 -0.84
N ALA A 287 -3.05 -5.97 -1.80
CA ALA A 287 -3.98 -6.37 -2.85
C ALA A 287 -3.33 -6.18 -4.21
N TYR A 288 -3.77 -6.92 -5.22
CA TYR A 288 -3.28 -6.77 -6.58
C TYR A 288 -4.44 -6.39 -7.50
N ALA A 289 -4.22 -5.40 -8.38
CA ALA A 289 -5.17 -5.03 -9.40
C ALA A 289 -4.77 -5.59 -10.76
N GLY A 290 -5.74 -6.13 -11.49
CA GLY A 290 -5.57 -6.66 -12.85
C GLY A 290 -5.27 -8.18 -12.92
N PRO A 291 -5.30 -8.76 -14.14
CA PRO A 291 -5.12 -10.19 -14.34
C PRO A 291 -3.70 -10.64 -13.94
N GLY A 292 -3.61 -11.76 -13.22
CA GLY A 292 -2.35 -12.32 -12.73
C GLY A 292 -2.02 -12.04 -11.26
N ALA A 293 -3.00 -11.58 -10.47
CA ALA A 293 -2.87 -11.52 -9.01
C ALA A 293 -2.38 -12.87 -8.47
N PRO A 294 -1.21 -12.95 -7.81
CA PRO A 294 -0.79 -14.17 -7.14
C PRO A 294 -1.78 -14.44 -6.01
N VAL A 295 -2.63 -15.44 -6.19
CA VAL A 295 -3.50 -15.93 -5.12
C VAL A 295 -2.62 -16.72 -4.17
N ALA A 296 -2.40 -16.22 -2.95
CA ALA A 296 -1.80 -17.02 -1.90
C ALA A 296 -2.63 -18.29 -1.72
N SER A 297 -2.03 -19.44 -2.07
CA SER A 297 -2.68 -20.74 -1.86
C SER A 297 -2.83 -20.97 -0.37
N GLU A 298 -4.03 -21.34 0.09
CA GLU A 298 -4.22 -21.81 1.46
C GLU A 298 -3.28 -22.99 1.74
N PRO A 299 -2.76 -23.16 2.98
CA PRO A 299 -1.95 -24.32 3.31
C PRO A 299 -2.83 -25.57 3.25
N GLY A 300 -2.78 -26.27 2.12
CA GLY A 300 -3.46 -27.54 1.93
C GLY A 300 -2.87 -28.58 2.87
N THR A 301 -3.68 -29.06 3.81
CA THR A 301 -3.41 -30.28 4.55
C THR A 301 -3.50 -31.45 3.57
N SER A 302 -2.39 -31.85 2.97
CA SER A 302 -2.33 -33.07 2.18
C SER A 302 -2.38 -34.27 3.13
N GLU A 303 -3.56 -34.90 3.26
CA GLU A 303 -3.65 -36.27 3.76
C GLU A 303 -3.04 -37.23 2.73
N PRO A 304 -2.19 -38.19 3.13
CA PRO A 304 -1.64 -39.16 2.21
C PRO A 304 -2.70 -40.22 1.89
N GLY A 305 -3.21 -40.20 0.66
CA GLY A 305 -4.10 -41.25 0.15
C GLY A 305 -3.35 -42.57 -0.03
N THR A 306 -3.75 -43.60 0.71
CA THR A 306 -3.36 -45.00 0.45
C THR A 306 -4.14 -45.53 -0.74
N SER A 307 -3.45 -45.87 -1.81
CA SER A 307 -3.97 -46.65 -2.93
C SER A 307 -4.11 -48.12 -2.53
N GLU A 308 -5.33 -48.67 -2.66
CA GLU A 308 -5.56 -50.12 -2.58
C GLU A 308 -5.02 -50.83 -3.84
N PRO A 309 -4.32 -51.97 -3.74
CA PRO A 309 -3.88 -52.72 -4.89
C PRO A 309 -5.01 -53.61 -5.44
N GLY A 310 -5.23 -53.52 -6.75
CA GLY A 310 -6.16 -54.37 -7.49
C GLY A 310 -5.75 -55.84 -7.51
N THR A 311 -6.74 -56.71 -7.34
CA THR A 311 -6.65 -58.16 -7.41
C THR A 311 -6.40 -58.65 -8.84
N SER A 312 -5.39 -59.50 -9.01
CA SER A 312 -5.27 -60.40 -10.16
C SER A 312 -5.14 -61.84 -9.64
N GLU A 313 -6.00 -62.71 -10.16
CA GLU A 313 -6.15 -64.12 -9.77
C GLU A 313 -4.97 -65.01 -10.22
N PRO A 314 -4.78 -66.20 -9.60
CA PRO A 314 -3.51 -66.91 -9.60
C PRO A 314 -3.38 -67.92 -10.74
N GLY A 315 -2.20 -67.95 -11.36
CA GLY A 315 -1.74 -69.06 -12.20
C GLY A 315 -0.96 -70.07 -11.37
N THR A 316 -1.41 -71.33 -11.40
CA THR A 316 -0.84 -72.48 -10.70
C THR A 316 0.48 -72.96 -11.31
N SER A 317 1.49 -73.21 -10.48
CA SER A 317 2.46 -74.30 -10.67
C SER A 317 3.08 -74.72 -9.33
N GLU A 318 3.05 -76.04 -9.11
CA GLU A 318 3.46 -76.78 -7.91
C GLU A 318 5.00 -77.00 -7.83
N PRO A 319 5.57 -77.62 -6.77
CA PRO A 319 6.73 -77.09 -6.07
C PRO A 319 8.05 -77.83 -6.38
N ALA A 320 9.17 -77.20 -6.02
CA ALA A 320 10.44 -77.91 -5.82
C ALA A 320 10.99 -77.52 -4.44
N GLY A 321 11.03 -78.49 -3.54
CA GLY A 321 11.38 -78.28 -2.14
C GLY A 321 12.86 -78.04 -1.88
N ARG A 322 13.12 -77.40 -0.73
CA ARG A 322 14.25 -77.69 0.16
C ARG A 322 14.02 -77.04 1.52
N GLU A 323 13.81 -77.88 2.53
CA GLU A 323 14.21 -77.62 3.92
C GLU A 323 15.76 -77.51 4.01
N PRO A 324 16.41 -76.98 5.07
CA PRO A 324 15.93 -76.95 6.47
C PRO A 324 16.32 -75.74 7.35
N ALA A 325 15.87 -75.84 8.60
CA ALA A 325 16.51 -75.47 9.86
C ALA A 325 16.15 -74.12 10.51
N ALA A 326 15.35 -74.24 11.57
CA ALA A 326 15.14 -73.25 12.63
C ALA A 326 16.35 -73.12 13.57
N PRO A 327 16.42 -72.02 14.32
CA PRO A 327 16.57 -72.19 15.77
C PRO A 327 15.52 -71.43 16.60
N GLU A 328 15.18 -72.04 17.73
CA GLU A 328 14.22 -71.60 18.76
C GLU A 328 14.60 -70.26 19.43
N PRO A 329 13.63 -69.52 19.98
CA PRO A 329 13.90 -68.36 20.83
C PRO A 329 14.07 -68.78 22.30
N ALA A 330 15.16 -68.30 22.93
CA ALA A 330 15.32 -68.38 24.37
C ALA A 330 14.48 -67.29 25.06
N ALA A 331 13.54 -67.74 25.90
CA ALA A 331 12.85 -66.90 26.88
C ALA A 331 13.72 -66.74 28.13
N SER A 332 13.79 -65.51 28.66
CA SER A 332 14.30 -65.24 30.01
C SER A 332 13.28 -64.44 30.79
N GLU A 333 12.73 -65.06 31.83
CA GLU A 333 11.83 -64.49 32.84
C GLU A 333 12.47 -63.32 33.63
N PRO A 334 11.66 -62.40 34.17
CA PRO A 334 12.11 -61.38 35.11
C PRO A 334 12.03 -61.87 36.56
N ALA A 335 13.12 -61.69 37.32
CA ALA A 335 13.12 -61.84 38.77
C ALA A 335 12.65 -60.54 39.46
N ALA A 336 11.76 -60.70 40.43
CA ALA A 336 11.21 -59.66 41.29
C ALA A 336 12.08 -59.46 42.58
N PRO A 337 11.69 -58.65 43.58
CA PRO A 337 12.50 -57.55 44.09
C PRO A 337 13.13 -57.81 45.48
N HIS A 338 14.19 -57.09 45.79
CA HIS A 338 14.70 -56.93 47.16
C HIS A 338 14.43 -55.49 47.63
N GLY A 339 13.79 -55.35 48.79
CA GLY A 339 13.69 -54.09 49.53
C GLY A 339 14.83 -53.93 50.54
N HIS A 340 15.00 -52.71 51.06
CA HIS A 340 15.10 -52.41 52.49
C HIS A 340 15.18 -50.89 52.75
N ASP A 341 14.47 -50.50 53.81
CA ASP A 341 14.52 -49.34 54.71
C ASP A 341 15.63 -48.28 54.56
N GLU A 342 15.27 -47.00 54.49
CA GLU A 342 15.25 -46.00 55.59
C GLU A 342 14.42 -44.77 55.19
#